data_AF-A0A968MIP8-F1
#
_entry.id   AF-A0A968MIP8-F1
#
_cell.length_a   1.000
_cell.length_b   1.000
_cell.length_c   1.000
_cell.angle_alpha   90.00
_cell.angle_beta   90.00
_cell.angle_gamma   90.00
#
_symmetry.space_group_name_H-M   'P 1'
#
loop_
_entity.id
_entity.type
_entity.pdbx_description
1 polymer ?
#
loop_
_entity_poly.entity_id
_entity_poly.type
_entity_poly.pdbx_seq_one_letter_code
_entity_poly.pdbx_strand_id
1 'polypeptide(L)' 'METVNLIFQYLYYKLFARHRKGHGIHSPFVFDFVIHVLNGKSPKNSVAPIENYRKQIVNNKSIVHVNDFGAGSKKIKHQ' A
#
# COMPACT_ATOMS: atom_id res chain seq x y z
N MET A 1 12.30 20.44 -23.89
CA MET A 1 10.88 20.62 -24.29
C MET A 1 9.98 19.60 -23.62
N GLU A 2 10.31 18.31 -23.69
CA GLU A 2 9.49 17.22 -23.15
C GLU A 2 9.28 17.28 -21.62
N THR A 3 10.35 17.52 -20.87
CA THR A 3 10.30 17.65 -19.40
C THR A 3 9.46 18.84 -18.93
N VAL A 4 9.54 19.96 -19.63
CA VAL A 4 8.74 21.17 -19.36
C VAL A 4 7.26 20.87 -19.57
N ASN A 5 6.91 20.15 -20.65
CA ASN A 5 5.54 19.73 -20.91
C ASN A 5 5.01 18.78 -19.81
N LEU A 6 5.82 17.82 -19.34
CA LEU A 6 5.45 16.95 -18.22
C LEU A 6 5.19 17.73 -16.92
N ILE A 7 6.00 18.76 -16.63
CA ILE A 7 5.78 19.64 -15.47
C ILE A 7 4.44 20.36 -15.60
N PHE A 8 4.12 20.91 -16.78
CA PHE A 8 2.82 21.56 -17.02
C PHE A 8 1.65 20.60 -16.89
N GLN A 9 1.75 19.38 -17.44
CA GLN A 9 0.71 18.35 -17.32
C GLN A 9 0.50 17.92 -15.87
N TYR A 10 1.58 17.73 -15.11
CA TYR A 10 1.51 17.42 -13.70
C TYR A 10 0.83 18.53 -12.91
N LEU A 11 1.19 19.80 -13.13
CA LEU A 11 0.57 20.95 -12.48
C LEU A 11 -0.92 21.07 -12.83
N TYR A 12 -1.27 20.88 -14.11
CA TYR A 12 -2.66 20.89 -14.57
C TYR A 12 -3.46 19.78 -13.90
N TYR A 13 -2.95 18.54 -13.88
CA TYR A 13 -3.57 17.44 -13.16
C TYR A 13 -3.71 17.75 -11.67
N LYS A 14 -2.66 18.29 -11.04
CA LYS A 14 -2.65 18.69 -9.64
C LYS A 14 -3.55 19.90 -9.32
N LEU A 15 -4.03 20.66 -10.31
CA LEU A 15 -4.97 21.78 -10.10
C LEU A 15 -6.40 21.52 -10.58
N PHE A 16 -6.62 20.65 -11.58
CA PHE A 16 -7.95 20.33 -12.13
C PHE A 16 -8.46 18.88 -11.99
N ALA A 17 -7.65 17.88 -11.59
CA ALA A 17 -8.14 16.52 -11.33
C ALA A 17 -9.29 16.43 -10.29
N ARG A 18 -10.37 15.76 -10.68
CA ARG A 18 -11.60 15.59 -9.88
C ARG A 18 -11.48 14.56 -8.75
N HIS A 19 -10.47 13.68 -8.78
CA HIS A 19 -10.29 12.58 -7.82
C HIS A 19 -9.42 12.91 -6.60
N ARG A 20 -9.01 14.16 -6.40
CA ARG A 20 -8.05 14.54 -5.34
C ARG A 20 -8.41 14.15 -3.91
N LYS A 21 -9.71 13.96 -3.64
CA LYS A 21 -10.23 13.62 -2.32
C LYS A 21 -10.69 12.15 -2.23
N GLY A 22 -10.12 11.25 -3.05
CA GLY A 22 -10.45 9.82 -3.02
C GLY A 22 -11.75 9.43 -3.73
N HIS A 23 -12.43 10.35 -4.43
CA HIS A 23 -13.73 10.12 -5.09
C HIS A 23 -13.69 9.18 -6.31
N GLY A 24 -12.55 8.52 -6.57
CA GLY A 24 -12.41 7.43 -7.56
C GLY A 24 -12.15 6.06 -6.91
N ILE A 25 -12.11 5.98 -5.59
CA ILE A 25 -11.88 4.74 -4.85
C ILE A 25 -13.23 4.16 -4.45
N HIS A 26 -13.58 3.01 -5.05
CA HIS A 26 -14.88 2.37 -4.81
C HIS A 26 -14.91 1.42 -3.61
N SER A 27 -13.74 0.97 -3.13
CA SER A 27 -13.65 0.16 -1.92
C SER A 27 -13.61 1.07 -0.69
N PRO A 28 -14.60 0.99 0.23
CA PRO A 28 -14.61 1.79 1.46
C PRO A 28 -13.33 1.57 2.29
N PHE A 29 -12.86 0.32 2.36
CA PHE A 29 -11.61 -0.02 3.05
C PHE A 29 -10.39 0.70 2.44
N VAL A 30 -10.27 0.67 1.11
CA VAL A 30 -9.14 1.33 0.43
C VAL A 30 -9.23 2.84 0.56
N PHE A 31 -10.45 3.39 0.53
CA PHE A 31 -10.68 4.82 0.72
C PHE A 31 -10.20 5.25 2.11
N ASP A 32 -10.63 4.55 3.16
CA ASP A 32 -10.25 4.86 4.54
C ASP A 32 -8.75 4.70 4.77
N PHE A 33 -8.13 3.68 4.19
CA PHE A 33 -6.69 3.49 4.24
C PHE A 33 -5.93 4.66 3.60
N VAL A 34 -6.33 5.07 2.39
CA VAL A 34 -5.67 6.18 1.69
C VAL A 34 -5.83 7.49 2.45
N ILE A 35 -7.04 7.79 2.94
CA ILE A 35 -7.33 9.05 3.63
C ILE A 35 -6.67 9.13 5.01
N HIS A 36 -6.81 8.10 5.83
CA HIS A 36 -6.39 8.16 7.24
C HIS A 36 -4.96 7.65 7.48
N VAL A 37 -4.46 6.75 6.64
CA VAL A 37 -3.14 6.13 6.84
C VAL A 37 -2.09 6.73 5.92
N LEU A 38 -2.33 6.74 4.60
CA LEU A 38 -1.34 7.24 3.64
C LEU A 38 -1.24 8.77 3.63
N ASN A 39 -2.38 9.44 3.54
CA ASN A 39 -2.45 10.91 3.52
C ASN A 39 -2.54 11.50 4.93
N GLY A 40 -3.00 10.71 5.90
CA GLY A 40 -3.08 11.11 7.30
C GLY A 40 -1.70 11.16 7.96
N LYS A 41 -1.55 12.07 8.93
CA LYS A 41 -0.35 12.10 9.77
C LYS A 41 -0.56 11.13 10.93
N SER A 42 -0.06 9.90 10.80
CA SER A 42 -0.03 8.98 11.93
C SER A 42 0.92 9.52 13.01
N PRO A 43 0.50 9.59 14.28
CA PRO A 43 1.39 10.01 15.37
C PRO A 43 2.64 9.14 15.39
N LYS A 44 3.82 9.75 15.49
CA LYS A 44 5.08 9.00 15.54
C LYS A 44 5.09 7.94 16.66
N ASN A 45 4.34 8.19 17.73
CA ASN A 45 4.19 7.33 18.90
C ASN A 45 3.41 6.04 18.61
N SER A 46 2.46 6.03 17.66
CA SER A 46 1.73 4.80 17.30
C SER A 46 2.51 3.93 16.32
N VAL A 47 3.40 4.53 15.52
CA VAL A 47 4.25 3.82 14.54
C VAL A 47 5.49 3.21 15.19
N ALA A 48 6.04 3.84 16.23
CA ALA A 48 7.29 3.41 16.86
C ALA A 48 7.29 1.95 17.38
N PRO A 49 6.24 1.46 18.06
CA PRO A 49 6.18 0.05 18.49
C PRO A 49 6.18 -0.94 17.31
N ILE A 50 5.44 -0.62 16.25
CA ILE A 50 5.34 -1.44 15.03
C ILE A 50 6.71 -1.53 14.35
N GLU A 51 7.39 -0.39 14.18
CA GLU A 51 8.71 -0.36 13.57
C GLU A 51 9.78 -1.06 14.43
N ASN A 52 9.66 -0.97 15.75
CA ASN A 52 10.54 -1.71 16.64
C ASN A 52 10.36 -3.23 16.48
N TYR A 53 9.11 -3.70 16.48
CA TYR A 53 8.80 -5.11 16.27
C TYR A 53 9.24 -5.59 14.89
N ARG A 54 9.02 -4.79 13.85
CA ARG A 54 9.50 -5.10 12.48
C ARG A 54 11.01 -5.29 12.46
N LYS A 55 11.78 -4.44 13.13
CA LYS A 55 13.25 -4.59 13.23
C LYS A 55 13.65 -5.87 13.96
N GLN A 56 12.91 -6.28 14.99
CA GLN A 56 13.15 -7.54 15.69
C GLN A 56 12.93 -8.73 14.76
N ILE A 57 11.81 -8.75 14.01
CA ILE A 57 11.51 -9.82 13.06
C ILE A 57 12.54 -9.88 11.93
N VAL A 58 12.95 -8.73 11.38
CA VAL A 58 13.94 -8.69 10.28
C VAL A 58 15.26 -9.36 10.69
N ASN A 59 15.64 -9.26 11.98
CA ASN A 59 16.84 -9.89 12.50
C ASN A 59 16.62 -11.35 12.97
N ASN A 60 15.37 -11.82 12.99
CA ASN A 60 15.03 -13.16 13.42
C ASN A 60 15.34 -14.18 12.30
N LYS A 61 16.17 -15.16 12.60
CA LYS A 61 16.57 -16.25 11.69
C LYS A 61 15.78 -17.54 11.91
N SER A 62 14.71 -17.50 12.69
CA SER A 62 13.85 -18.66 12.93
C SER A 62 13.30 -19.22 11.62
N ILE A 63 13.43 -20.53 11.43
CA ILE A 63 12.83 -21.21 10.29
C ILE A 63 11.33 -21.36 10.55
N VAL A 64 10.51 -20.80 9.66
CA VAL A 64 9.06 -20.98 9.69
C VAL A 64 8.70 -22.05 8.67
N HIS A 65 8.21 -23.20 9.14
CA HIS A 65 7.63 -24.21 8.26
C HIS A 65 6.27 -23.72 7.76
N VAL A 66 6.23 -23.28 6.50
CA VAL A 66 5.01 -22.85 5.82
C VAL A 66 4.51 -24.00 4.96
N ASN A 67 3.28 -24.44 5.19
CA ASN A 67 2.58 -25.34 4.27
C ASN A 67 1.76 -24.49 3.30
N ASP A 68 2.33 -24.18 2.14
CA ASP A 68 1.64 -23.44 1.09
C ASP A 68 0.77 -24.42 0.28
N PHE A 69 -0.54 -24.33 0.48
CA PHE A 69 -1.50 -25.13 -0.29
C PHE A 69 -1.62 -24.66 -1.75
N GLY A 70 -0.99 -23.54 -2.10
CA GLY A 70 -1.13 -22.85 -3.36
C GLY A 70 -2.54 -22.29 -3.54
N ALA A 71 -2.66 -21.05 -4.01
CA ALA A 71 -3.84 -20.65 -4.77
C ALA A 71 -3.74 -21.25 -6.18
N GLY A 72 -3.66 -22.58 -6.29
CA GLY A 72 -3.50 -23.28 -7.54
C GLY A 72 -4.69 -23.03 -8.46
N SER A 73 -4.49 -22.28 -9.54
CA SER A 73 -5.43 -22.17 -10.67
C SER A 73 -5.56 -23.47 -11.48
N LYS A 74 -5.05 -24.61 -10.97
CA LYS A 74 -5.17 -25.93 -11.58
C LYS A 74 -5.51 -26.97 -10.52
N LYS A 75 -6.57 -27.72 -10.80
CA LYS A 75 -7.12 -28.79 -9.98
C LYS A 75 -6.04 -29.81 -9.62
N ILE A 76 -5.83 -30.05 -8.34
CA ILE A 76 -5.06 -31.19 -7.85
C ILE A 76 -5.91 -32.44 -8.18
N LYS A 77 -5.41 -33.31 -9.07
CA LYS A 77 -5.92 -34.68 -9.18
C LYS A 77 -5.17 -35.51 -8.13
N HIS A 78 -5.90 -36.01 -7.14
CA HIS A 78 -5.37 -37.03 -6.24
C HIS A 78 -5.14 -38.33 -7.02
N GLN A 79 -3.94 -38.90 -6.85
CA GLN A 79 -3.73 -40.36 -6.91
C GLN A 79 -4.08 -40.93 -5.54
#